data_AF-A0A367R8G8-F1
#
_entry.id   AF-A0A367R8G8-F1
#
_cell.length_a   1.000
_cell.length_b   1.000
_cell.length_c   1.000
_cell.angle_alpha   90.00
_cell.angle_beta   90.00
_cell.angle_gamma   90.00
#
_symmetry.space_group_name_H-M   'P 1'
#
loop_
_entity.id
_entity.type
_entity.pdbx_description
1 polymer ?
#
loop_
_entity_poly.entity_id
_entity_poly.type
_entity_poly.pdbx_seq_one_letter_code
_entity_poly.pdbx_strand_id
1 'polypeptide(L)'
;MLENFKNLPYLRLVDKQKLTEASAIYFAVARDQVLYIGQAVNLRSRWLNHHRLPQLEAINRRCEIKLFWLNCLPIQLNELERLYIQYYCPTLNQSKVPQKKLLPSFQMLTLSLKKLNERVLVFGVCPDSERLPLKTIVIGYLANYTETRLATTLVRKSLQAVNRKPNSLFRWIEYDRLRNGARWLTRCNGIETRLIPWFEERIMHNPTMYRVMEEKRFGVWTSIPLNDYEAMRQDVKAMSFTERLELARNSEIGWQLFPLECGSQLKVVSGVELLCLTSEQLEVLLAKKPYIQEQHPGICAINEDPVPKLLF
;
A
#
# COMPACT_ATOMS: atom_id res chain seq x y z
N MET A 1 -54.10 -7.59 -7.67
CA MET A 1 -53.74 -6.43 -6.83
C MET A 1 -52.48 -6.83 -6.07
N LEU A 2 -51.43 -6.00 -6.03
CA LEU A 2 -50.19 -6.32 -5.30
C LEU A 2 -50.45 -6.25 -3.79
N GLU A 3 -49.84 -7.16 -3.03
CA GLU A 3 -49.97 -7.18 -1.58
C GLU A 3 -49.12 -6.06 -0.96
N ASN A 4 -49.66 -5.36 0.04
CA ASN A 4 -48.94 -4.31 0.73
C ASN A 4 -47.88 -4.94 1.65
N PHE A 5 -46.62 -4.51 1.52
CA PHE A 5 -45.52 -5.08 2.32
C PHE A 5 -45.76 -4.95 3.82
N LYS A 6 -46.54 -3.95 4.27
CA LYS A 6 -46.85 -3.73 5.70
C LYS A 6 -47.62 -4.88 6.34
N ASN A 7 -48.30 -5.70 5.54
CA ASN A 7 -49.06 -6.86 6.02
C ASN A 7 -48.24 -8.15 6.03
N LEU A 8 -47.01 -8.11 5.52
CA LEU A 8 -46.13 -9.28 5.39
C LEU A 8 -45.36 -9.56 6.68
N PRO A 9 -44.95 -10.82 6.91
CA PRO A 9 -44.02 -11.13 7.99
C PRO A 9 -42.69 -10.39 7.79
N TYR A 10 -42.06 -10.00 8.90
CA TYR A 10 -40.79 -9.30 8.85
C TYR A 10 -39.82 -9.69 9.98
N LEU A 11 -38.54 -9.43 9.73
CA LEU A 11 -37.46 -9.52 10.70
C LEU A 11 -36.58 -8.28 10.58
N ARG A 12 -35.85 -7.92 11.64
CA ARG A 12 -34.80 -6.90 11.52
C ARG A 12 -33.64 -7.45 10.72
N LEU A 13 -32.91 -6.58 10.00
CA LEU A 13 -31.73 -6.97 9.23
C LEU A 13 -30.67 -7.69 10.09
N VAL A 14 -30.53 -7.30 11.36
CA VAL A 14 -29.61 -7.94 12.33
C VAL A 14 -29.99 -9.40 12.61
N ASP A 15 -31.28 -9.74 12.50
CA ASP A 15 -31.85 -11.06 12.75
C ASP A 15 -31.95 -11.90 11.45
N LYS A 16 -31.32 -11.48 10.33
CA LYS A 16 -31.42 -12.14 9.00
C LYS A 16 -31.10 -13.63 9.00
N GLN A 17 -30.34 -14.14 9.97
CA GLN A 17 -30.04 -15.57 10.10
C GLN A 17 -31.30 -16.41 10.40
N LYS A 18 -32.37 -15.80 10.92
CA LYS A 18 -33.65 -16.45 11.26
C LYS A 18 -34.62 -16.53 10.08
N LEU A 19 -34.24 -16.06 8.88
CA LEU A 19 -35.08 -16.14 7.68
C LEU A 19 -35.44 -17.59 7.35
N THR A 20 -36.58 -17.77 6.69
CA THR A 20 -37.12 -19.09 6.31
C THR A 20 -36.46 -19.63 5.04
N GLU A 21 -36.55 -20.94 4.84
CA GLU A 21 -36.09 -21.61 3.63
C GLU A 21 -37.22 -21.67 2.58
N ALA A 22 -37.81 -20.51 2.28
CA ALA A 22 -38.92 -20.39 1.35
C ALA A 22 -38.53 -19.61 0.08
N SER A 23 -39.24 -19.89 -1.00
CA SER A 23 -39.25 -19.06 -2.21
C SER A 23 -40.10 -17.82 -1.95
N ALA A 24 -39.52 -16.63 -2.17
CA ALA A 24 -40.16 -15.38 -1.80
C ALA A 24 -39.65 -14.16 -2.57
N ILE A 25 -40.52 -13.15 -2.66
CA ILE A 25 -40.13 -11.76 -2.90
C ILE A 25 -39.88 -11.10 -1.55
N TYR A 26 -38.75 -10.43 -1.38
CA TYR A 26 -38.40 -9.74 -0.14
C TYR A 26 -38.16 -8.26 -0.35
N PHE A 27 -38.42 -7.48 0.72
CA PHE A 27 -38.39 -6.03 0.74
C PHE A 27 -37.49 -5.59 1.89
N ALA A 28 -36.46 -4.80 1.60
CA ALA A 28 -35.70 -4.08 2.63
C ALA A 28 -36.29 -2.68 2.80
N VAL A 29 -36.78 -2.40 4.00
CA VAL A 29 -37.56 -1.19 4.31
C VAL A 29 -36.95 -0.44 5.48
N ALA A 30 -36.90 0.89 5.38
CA ALA A 30 -36.53 1.78 6.48
C ALA A 30 -37.47 2.99 6.49
N ARG A 31 -37.98 3.40 7.67
CA ARG A 31 -38.95 4.52 7.82
C ARG A 31 -40.12 4.45 6.83
N ASP A 32 -40.74 3.27 6.72
CA ASP A 32 -41.84 3.01 5.78
C ASP A 32 -41.50 3.20 4.29
N GLN A 33 -40.24 3.37 3.93
CA GLN A 33 -39.78 3.45 2.54
C GLN A 33 -39.12 2.14 2.10
N VAL A 34 -39.57 1.59 0.98
CA VAL A 34 -38.95 0.42 0.36
C VAL A 34 -37.66 0.83 -0.33
N LEU A 35 -36.53 0.40 0.23
CA LEU A 35 -35.20 0.73 -0.27
C LEU A 35 -34.74 -0.24 -1.35
N TYR A 36 -35.10 -1.52 -1.19
CA TYR A 36 -34.70 -2.60 -2.09
C TYR A 36 -35.76 -3.70 -2.13
N ILE A 37 -35.95 -4.28 -3.30
CA ILE A 37 -36.78 -5.46 -3.54
C ILE A 37 -35.93 -6.49 -4.26
N GLY A 38 -36.04 -7.75 -3.86
CA GLY A 38 -35.41 -8.83 -4.59
C GLY A 38 -36.18 -10.13 -4.48
N GLN A 39 -35.79 -11.09 -5.32
CA GLN A 39 -36.32 -12.45 -5.29
C GLN A 39 -35.33 -13.48 -4.75
N ALA A 40 -35.86 -14.58 -4.22
CA ALA A 40 -35.08 -15.74 -3.80
C ALA A 40 -35.88 -17.03 -3.96
N VAL A 41 -35.25 -18.10 -4.48
CA VAL A 41 -35.81 -19.47 -4.40
C VAL A 41 -35.67 -20.03 -2.98
N ASN A 42 -34.64 -19.60 -2.26
CA ASN A 42 -34.45 -19.86 -0.84
C ASN A 42 -33.99 -18.57 -0.16
N LEU A 43 -34.88 -17.97 0.63
CA LEU A 43 -34.67 -16.67 1.25
C LEU A 43 -33.49 -16.69 2.24
N ARG A 44 -33.40 -17.67 3.14
CA ARG A 44 -32.28 -17.84 4.08
C ARG A 44 -30.94 -17.88 3.35
N SER A 45 -30.81 -18.75 2.34
CA SER A 45 -29.56 -18.93 1.58
C SER A 45 -29.18 -17.67 0.79
N ARG A 46 -30.16 -16.96 0.22
CA ARG A 46 -29.93 -15.71 -0.51
C ARG A 46 -29.28 -14.63 0.37
N TRP A 47 -29.60 -14.61 1.66
CA TRP A 47 -29.13 -13.61 2.60
C TRP A 47 -27.75 -13.90 3.24
N LEU A 48 -27.16 -15.08 2.99
CA LEU A 48 -25.79 -15.41 3.43
C LEU A 48 -24.74 -14.56 2.71
N ASN A 49 -24.82 -14.47 1.38
CA ASN A 49 -23.89 -13.74 0.52
C ASN A 49 -24.60 -12.65 -0.27
N HIS A 50 -25.52 -11.93 0.37
CA HIS A 50 -26.32 -10.93 -0.31
C HIS A 50 -25.46 -9.75 -0.78
N HIS A 51 -25.38 -9.57 -2.10
CA HIS A 51 -24.51 -8.59 -2.74
C HIS A 51 -24.75 -7.12 -2.31
N ARG A 52 -25.96 -6.76 -1.86
CA ARG A 52 -26.27 -5.42 -1.29
C ARG A 52 -26.19 -5.34 0.24
N LEU A 53 -25.83 -6.43 0.92
CA LEU A 53 -25.74 -6.44 2.39
C LEU A 53 -24.85 -5.32 2.94
N PRO A 54 -23.67 -5.00 2.37
CA PRO A 54 -22.85 -3.89 2.87
C PRO A 54 -23.54 -2.52 2.81
N GLN A 55 -24.32 -2.25 1.75
CA GLN A 55 -25.08 -1.00 1.62
C GLN A 55 -26.20 -0.93 2.65
N LEU A 56 -26.92 -2.03 2.82
CA LEU A 56 -28.02 -2.13 3.78
C LEU A 56 -27.48 -2.02 5.22
N GLU A 57 -26.37 -2.68 5.56
CA GLU A 57 -25.74 -2.56 6.89
C GLU A 57 -25.27 -1.13 7.18
N ALA A 58 -24.73 -0.42 6.17
CA ALA A 58 -24.34 0.97 6.33
C ALA A 58 -25.53 1.90 6.63
N ILE A 59 -26.66 1.68 5.96
CA ILE A 59 -27.92 2.39 6.24
C ILE A 59 -28.47 1.98 7.62
N ASN A 60 -28.42 0.68 7.96
CA ASN A 60 -28.91 0.13 9.22
C ASN A 60 -28.26 0.75 10.46
N ARG A 61 -27.01 1.21 10.36
CA ARG A 61 -26.32 1.93 11.44
C ARG A 61 -26.94 3.30 11.77
N ARG A 62 -27.64 3.90 10.81
CA ARG A 62 -28.29 5.22 10.96
C ARG A 62 -29.80 5.11 11.11
N CYS A 63 -30.38 4.07 10.52
CA CYS A 63 -31.80 3.84 10.52
C CYS A 63 -32.10 2.34 10.42
N GLU A 64 -32.86 1.80 11.37
CA GLU A 64 -33.22 0.37 11.39
C GLU A 64 -33.84 -0.08 10.06
N ILE A 65 -33.32 -1.18 9.53
CA ILE A 65 -33.85 -1.86 8.35
C ILE A 65 -34.61 -3.11 8.77
N LYS A 66 -35.82 -3.23 8.23
CA LYS A 66 -36.68 -4.40 8.35
C LYS A 66 -36.74 -5.13 7.01
N LEU A 67 -36.68 -6.45 7.06
CA LEU A 67 -36.79 -7.36 5.93
C LEU A 67 -38.18 -7.99 5.96
N PHE A 68 -39.04 -7.57 5.04
CA PHE A 68 -40.37 -8.16 4.82
C PHE A 68 -40.28 -9.20 3.69
N TRP A 69 -41.16 -10.20 3.67
CA TRP A 69 -41.20 -11.14 2.55
C TRP A 69 -42.59 -11.71 2.26
N LEU A 70 -42.84 -11.97 0.98
CA LEU A 70 -44.03 -12.63 0.45
C LEU A 70 -43.62 -13.99 -0.10
N ASN A 71 -44.13 -15.07 0.48
CA ASN A 71 -43.92 -16.41 -0.04
C ASN A 71 -44.65 -16.57 -1.39
N CYS A 72 -43.97 -17.13 -2.38
CA CYS A 72 -44.54 -17.39 -3.69
C CYS A 72 -43.86 -18.57 -4.39
N LEU A 73 -44.53 -19.12 -5.41
CA LEU A 73 -43.96 -20.22 -6.18
C LEU A 73 -42.75 -19.73 -7.00
N PRO A 74 -41.70 -20.55 -7.19
CA PRO A 74 -40.52 -20.16 -7.96
C PRO A 74 -40.83 -19.62 -9.36
N ILE A 75 -41.87 -20.16 -10.02
CA ILE A 75 -42.31 -19.73 -11.35
C ILE A 75 -42.84 -18.29 -11.38
N GLN A 76 -43.27 -17.74 -10.24
CA GLN A 76 -43.83 -16.39 -10.11
C GLN A 76 -42.77 -15.34 -9.78
N LEU A 77 -41.55 -15.74 -9.40
CA LEU A 77 -40.54 -14.85 -8.83
C LEU A 77 -40.22 -13.68 -9.79
N ASN A 78 -39.87 -13.98 -11.04
CA ASN A 78 -39.43 -12.95 -11.99
C ASN A 78 -40.54 -11.92 -12.28
N GLU A 79 -41.78 -12.40 -12.43
CA GLU A 79 -42.92 -11.54 -12.71
C GLU A 79 -43.25 -10.66 -11.50
N LEU A 80 -43.32 -11.24 -10.31
CA LEU A 80 -43.63 -10.51 -9.09
C LEU A 80 -42.53 -9.50 -8.73
N GLU A 81 -41.24 -9.88 -8.85
CA GLU A 81 -40.12 -8.96 -8.63
C GLU A 81 -40.23 -7.73 -9.53
N ARG A 82 -40.47 -7.95 -10.83
CA ARG A 82 -40.66 -6.86 -11.80
C ARG A 82 -41.83 -5.96 -11.42
N LEU A 83 -43.00 -6.54 -11.11
CA LEU A 83 -44.20 -5.78 -10.74
C LEU A 83 -43.98 -4.95 -9.47
N TYR A 84 -43.35 -5.54 -8.45
CA TYR A 84 -43.07 -4.84 -7.20
C TYR A 84 -42.00 -3.75 -7.35
N ILE A 85 -40.95 -3.99 -8.14
CA ILE A 85 -39.95 -2.96 -8.47
C ILE A 85 -40.60 -1.80 -9.24
N GLN A 86 -41.47 -2.10 -10.21
CA GLN A 86 -42.19 -1.08 -10.97
C GLN A 86 -43.14 -0.26 -10.09
N TYR A 87 -43.82 -0.92 -9.14
CA TYR A 87 -44.76 -0.27 -8.24
C TYR A 87 -44.08 0.64 -7.20
N TYR A 88 -43.01 0.15 -6.56
CA TYR A 88 -42.35 0.86 -5.46
C TYR A 88 -41.16 1.73 -5.89
N CYS A 89 -40.63 1.55 -7.10
CA CYS A 89 -39.43 2.22 -7.60
C CYS A 89 -38.27 2.31 -6.57
N PRO A 90 -37.82 1.20 -5.96
CA PRO A 90 -36.87 1.27 -4.84
C PRO A 90 -35.51 1.82 -5.28
N THR A 91 -34.96 2.76 -4.51
CA THR A 91 -33.72 3.47 -4.86
C THR A 91 -32.55 2.52 -5.10
N LEU A 92 -32.40 1.47 -4.29
CA LEU A 92 -31.27 0.55 -4.44
C LEU A 92 -31.41 -0.32 -5.68
N ASN A 93 -32.62 -0.72 -6.10
CA ASN A 93 -32.80 -1.47 -7.35
C ASN A 93 -32.30 -0.70 -8.59
N GLN A 94 -32.30 0.63 -8.51
CA GLN A 94 -31.86 1.54 -9.57
C GLN A 94 -30.38 1.95 -9.44
N SER A 95 -29.71 1.61 -8.33
CA SER A 95 -28.32 1.98 -8.08
C SER A 95 -27.35 0.88 -8.50
N LYS A 96 -26.15 1.26 -8.94
CA LYS A 96 -25.04 0.30 -9.07
C LYS A 96 -24.69 -0.29 -7.70
N VAL A 97 -24.33 -1.57 -7.69
CA VAL A 97 -23.80 -2.26 -6.51
C VAL A 97 -22.33 -1.85 -6.37
N PRO A 98 -21.88 -1.32 -5.22
CA PRO A 98 -20.49 -0.94 -5.03
C PRO A 98 -19.62 -2.19 -5.10
N GLN A 99 -18.88 -2.37 -6.19
CA GLN A 99 -17.85 -3.39 -6.25
C GLN A 99 -16.69 -2.96 -5.36
N LYS A 100 -16.21 -3.85 -4.48
CA LYS A 100 -14.92 -3.65 -3.81
C LYS A 100 -13.85 -3.68 -4.91
N LYS A 101 -13.41 -2.51 -5.38
CA LYS A 101 -12.28 -2.41 -6.30
C LYS A 101 -11.06 -2.94 -5.55
N LEU A 102 -10.69 -4.20 -5.84
CA LEU A 102 -9.45 -4.78 -5.35
C LEU A 102 -8.30 -3.95 -5.91
N LEU A 103 -7.40 -3.53 -5.04
CA LEU A 103 -6.17 -2.87 -5.46
C LEU A 103 -5.11 -3.94 -5.70
N PRO A 104 -4.64 -4.13 -6.94
CA PRO A 104 -3.60 -5.09 -7.25
C PRO A 104 -2.34 -4.84 -6.41
N SER A 105 -1.73 -5.91 -5.91
CA SER A 105 -0.55 -5.82 -5.05
C SER A 105 0.62 -5.09 -5.70
N PHE A 106 0.77 -5.16 -7.03
CA PHE A 106 1.85 -4.46 -7.74
C PHE A 106 1.70 -2.94 -7.69
N GLN A 107 0.47 -2.43 -7.83
CA GLN A 107 0.19 -1.00 -7.69
C GLN A 107 0.51 -0.51 -6.27
N MET A 108 0.30 -1.38 -5.28
CA MET A 108 0.59 -1.10 -3.88
C MET A 108 2.09 -1.14 -3.59
N LEU A 109 2.85 -2.04 -4.23
CA LEU A 109 4.30 -2.04 -4.21
C LEU A 109 4.86 -0.75 -4.84
N THR A 110 4.42 -0.39 -6.05
CA THR A 110 4.79 0.88 -6.72
C THR A 110 4.48 2.09 -5.82
N LEU A 111 3.28 2.16 -5.23
CA LEU A 111 2.91 3.24 -4.31
C LEU A 111 3.82 3.26 -3.07
N SER A 112 4.17 2.10 -2.54
CA SER A 112 5.07 2.00 -1.39
C SER A 112 6.48 2.49 -1.73
N LEU A 113 7.04 2.04 -2.86
CA LEU A 113 8.38 2.45 -3.30
C LEU A 113 8.42 3.95 -3.61
N LYS A 114 7.37 4.53 -4.21
CA LYS A 114 7.26 5.99 -4.37
C LYS A 114 7.31 6.75 -3.04
N LYS A 115 6.72 6.21 -1.97
CA LYS A 115 6.75 6.82 -0.63
C LYS A 115 8.07 6.63 0.11
N LEU A 116 8.86 5.66 -0.31
CA LEU A 116 10.18 5.35 0.23
C LEU A 116 11.31 5.98 -0.59
N ASN A 117 11.00 6.47 -1.79
CA ASN A 117 11.93 7.17 -2.65
C ASN A 117 12.72 8.24 -1.86
N GLU A 118 13.97 8.47 -2.26
CA GLU A 118 14.93 9.38 -1.63
C GLU A 118 15.40 8.97 -0.22
N ARG A 119 14.90 7.86 0.33
CA ARG A 119 15.27 7.37 1.68
C ARG A 119 15.83 5.95 1.67
N VAL A 120 15.90 5.37 0.49
CA VAL A 120 16.27 3.99 0.29
C VAL A 120 17.29 3.88 -0.82
N LEU A 121 18.12 2.85 -0.71
CA LEU A 121 19.09 2.45 -1.70
C LEU A 121 18.87 0.97 -2.02
N VAL A 122 18.73 0.63 -3.30
CA VAL A 122 18.54 -0.76 -3.71
C VAL A 122 19.90 -1.42 -3.83
N PHE A 123 20.13 -2.46 -3.03
CA PHE A 123 21.42 -3.17 -3.05
C PHE A 123 21.48 -4.14 -4.22
N GLY A 124 20.37 -4.80 -4.52
CA GLY A 124 20.32 -5.75 -5.61
C GLY A 124 19.11 -6.66 -5.56
N VAL A 125 19.18 -7.72 -6.35
CA VAL A 125 18.17 -8.76 -6.45
C VAL A 125 18.83 -10.12 -6.28
N CYS A 126 18.20 -11.00 -5.50
CA CYS A 126 18.60 -12.39 -5.35
C CYS A 126 17.71 -13.27 -6.23
N PRO A 127 18.27 -14.29 -6.90
CA PRO A 127 17.47 -15.35 -7.50
C PRO A 127 16.75 -16.16 -6.41
N ASP A 128 15.78 -16.97 -6.82
CA ASP A 128 15.21 -17.99 -5.94
C ASP A 128 16.26 -19.07 -5.62
N SER A 129 16.23 -19.55 -4.39
CA SER A 129 17.13 -20.57 -3.84
C SER A 129 16.45 -21.29 -2.69
N GLU A 130 17.06 -22.37 -2.18
CA GLU A 130 16.56 -23.06 -0.98
C GLU A 130 16.39 -22.13 0.23
N ARG A 131 17.26 -21.12 0.37
CA ARG A 131 17.19 -20.14 1.47
C ARG A 131 16.21 -18.99 1.20
N LEU A 132 16.02 -18.65 -0.07
CA LEU A 132 15.14 -17.57 -0.52
C LEU A 132 14.19 -18.14 -1.58
N PRO A 133 13.03 -18.70 -1.21
CA PRO A 133 12.18 -19.44 -2.14
C PRO A 133 11.54 -18.57 -3.23
N LEU A 134 11.75 -17.25 -3.18
CA LEU A 134 11.27 -16.27 -4.15
C LEU A 134 12.43 -15.39 -4.59
N LYS A 135 12.39 -14.93 -5.83
CA LYS A 135 13.20 -13.80 -6.29
C LYS A 135 13.03 -12.63 -5.31
N THR A 136 14.13 -12.14 -4.75
CA THR A 136 14.10 -11.22 -3.61
C THR A 136 14.81 -9.92 -3.93
N ILE A 137 14.10 -8.79 -3.87
CA ILE A 137 14.70 -7.46 -3.98
C ILE A 137 15.18 -7.03 -2.59
N VAL A 138 16.43 -6.58 -2.48
CA VAL A 138 17.03 -6.14 -1.22
C VAL A 138 17.23 -4.63 -1.25
N ILE A 139 16.59 -3.93 -0.31
CA ILE A 139 16.58 -2.47 -0.21
C ILE A 139 17.11 -2.06 1.17
N GLY A 140 18.13 -1.23 1.21
CA GLY A 140 18.65 -0.59 2.42
C GLY A 140 17.95 0.75 2.70
N TYR A 141 17.77 1.10 3.97
CA TYR A 141 17.35 2.45 4.38
C TYR A 141 18.16 2.92 5.60
N LEU A 142 18.38 4.23 5.73
CA LEU A 142 19.20 4.76 6.82
C LEU A 142 18.52 4.54 8.16
N ALA A 143 19.21 3.86 9.05
CA ALA A 143 18.73 3.52 10.37
C ALA A 143 19.69 3.95 11.48
N ASN A 144 20.75 4.70 11.17
CA ASN A 144 21.64 5.24 12.20
C ASN A 144 20.91 6.27 13.09
N TYR A 145 20.73 5.91 14.37
CA TYR A 145 19.93 6.68 15.34
C TYR A 145 20.55 8.02 15.68
N THR A 146 21.88 8.12 15.69
CA THR A 146 22.60 9.37 15.97
C THR A 146 22.35 10.42 14.89
N GLU A 147 21.98 9.98 13.69
CA GLU A 147 21.72 10.89 12.57
C GLU A 147 20.25 11.26 12.48
N THR A 148 19.30 10.30 12.48
CA THR A 148 17.86 10.66 12.46
C THR A 148 16.89 9.56 12.96
N ARG A 149 16.45 9.59 14.24
CA ARG A 149 15.22 8.88 14.71
C ARG A 149 14.00 9.17 13.82
N LEU A 150 13.99 10.33 13.19
CA LEU A 150 12.94 10.76 12.27
C LEU A 150 12.89 9.88 11.01
N ALA A 151 14.02 9.46 10.42
CA ALA A 151 14.02 8.66 9.19
C ALA A 151 13.37 7.29 9.40
N THR A 152 13.75 6.56 10.45
CA THR A 152 13.18 5.25 10.79
C THR A 152 11.67 5.36 11.11
N THR A 153 11.27 6.44 11.78
CA THR A 153 9.86 6.74 12.06
C THR A 153 9.08 7.03 10.78
N LEU A 154 9.66 7.79 9.85
CA LEU A 154 9.03 8.12 8.57
C LEU A 154 8.89 6.89 7.67
N VAL A 155 9.90 6.02 7.60
CA VAL A 155 9.81 4.73 6.91
C VAL A 155 8.64 3.93 7.47
N ARG A 156 8.60 3.69 8.78
CA ARG A 156 7.49 2.96 9.43
C ARG A 156 6.13 3.59 9.15
N LYS A 157 6.01 4.92 9.23
CA LYS A 157 4.76 5.64 8.92
C LYS A 157 4.35 5.44 7.45
N SER A 158 5.30 5.49 6.51
CA SER A 158 5.05 5.23 5.09
C SER A 158 4.50 3.81 4.86
N LEU A 159 5.13 2.80 5.45
CA LEU A 159 4.70 1.40 5.33
C LEU A 159 3.32 1.16 5.96
N GLN A 160 3.08 1.69 7.17
CA GLN A 160 1.80 1.56 7.85
C GLN A 160 0.67 2.28 7.09
N ALA A 161 0.94 3.42 6.47
CA ALA A 161 -0.04 4.12 5.65
C ALA A 161 -0.45 3.29 4.41
N VAL A 162 0.46 2.49 3.86
CA VAL A 162 0.17 1.55 2.77
C VAL A 162 -0.65 0.37 3.28
N ASN A 163 -0.30 -0.22 4.42
CA ASN A 163 -1.03 -1.33 5.02
C ASN A 163 -2.48 -0.99 5.41
N ARG A 164 -2.78 0.27 5.70
CA ARG A 164 -4.14 0.74 6.02
C ARG A 164 -5.04 0.91 4.80
N LYS A 165 -4.54 0.75 3.57
CA LYS A 165 -5.36 0.93 2.38
C LYS A 165 -6.44 -0.17 2.31
N PRO A 166 -7.73 0.22 2.31
CA PRO A 166 -8.82 -0.75 2.23
C PRO A 166 -8.78 -1.47 0.87
N ASN A 167 -9.28 -2.70 0.84
CA ASN A 167 -9.38 -3.52 -0.39
C ASN A 167 -8.03 -3.89 -1.04
N SER A 168 -6.93 -3.84 -0.30
CA SER A 168 -5.66 -4.44 -0.70
C SER A 168 -5.25 -5.56 0.26
N LEU A 169 -4.76 -6.66 -0.31
CA LEU A 169 -4.10 -7.76 0.42
C LEU A 169 -2.60 -7.52 0.63
N PHE A 170 -2.03 -6.51 -0.02
CA PHE A 170 -0.62 -6.15 0.12
C PHE A 170 -0.32 -5.66 1.53
N ARG A 171 0.71 -6.22 2.18
CA ARG A 171 1.14 -5.83 3.53
C ARG A 171 2.65 -5.88 3.65
N TRP A 172 3.22 -4.81 4.20
CA TRP A 172 4.53 -4.85 4.83
C TRP A 172 4.44 -5.51 6.20
N ILE A 173 5.26 -6.52 6.43
CA ILE A 173 5.36 -7.28 7.66
C ILE A 173 6.69 -6.91 8.32
N GLU A 174 6.64 -6.37 9.54
CA GLU A 174 7.82 -6.24 10.40
C GLU A 174 8.13 -7.63 10.94
N TYR A 175 9.26 -8.21 10.54
CA TYR A 175 9.61 -9.58 10.95
C TYR A 175 10.76 -9.63 11.97
N ASP A 176 11.51 -8.54 12.09
CA ASP A 176 12.59 -8.42 13.05
C ASP A 176 12.80 -6.93 13.41
N ARG A 177 13.11 -6.66 14.66
CA ARG A 177 13.37 -5.30 15.17
C ARG A 177 14.72 -5.26 15.88
N LEU A 178 15.62 -4.48 15.31
CA LEU A 178 16.90 -4.12 15.89
C LEU A 178 16.76 -2.82 16.69
N ARG A 179 17.73 -2.52 17.55
CA ARG A 179 17.72 -1.34 18.44
C ARG A 179 17.43 -0.02 17.69
N ASN A 180 17.97 0.11 16.48
CA ASN A 180 17.95 1.35 15.71
C ASN A 180 17.14 1.25 14.40
N GLY A 181 16.51 0.11 14.10
CA GLY A 181 15.77 -0.08 12.86
C GLY A 181 15.03 -1.41 12.83
N ALA A 182 14.05 -1.56 11.94
CA ALA A 182 13.32 -2.80 11.76
C ALA A 182 13.51 -3.36 10.35
N ARG A 183 13.51 -4.69 10.25
CA ARG A 183 13.48 -5.37 8.96
C ARG A 183 12.03 -5.62 8.56
N TRP A 184 11.74 -5.32 7.31
CA TRP A 184 10.41 -5.48 6.75
C TRP A 184 10.46 -6.34 5.52
N LEU A 185 9.38 -7.10 5.30
CA LEU A 185 9.18 -7.82 4.06
C LEU A 185 7.79 -7.56 3.52
N THR A 186 7.65 -7.63 2.20
CA THR A 186 6.37 -7.72 1.52
C THR A 186 6.50 -8.70 0.35
N ARG A 187 5.36 -9.23 -0.10
CA ARG A 187 5.30 -10.13 -1.25
C ARG A 187 4.28 -9.64 -2.25
N CYS A 188 4.65 -9.68 -3.51
CA CYS A 188 3.80 -9.31 -4.63
C CYS A 188 4.18 -10.12 -5.86
N ASN A 189 3.22 -10.82 -6.47
CA ASN A 189 3.40 -11.55 -7.73
C ASN A 189 4.63 -12.48 -7.77
N GLY A 190 4.84 -13.26 -6.72
CA GLY A 190 5.99 -14.18 -6.65
C GLY A 190 7.34 -13.51 -6.36
N ILE A 191 7.35 -12.22 -6.04
CA ILE A 191 8.56 -11.49 -5.64
C ILE A 191 8.46 -11.09 -4.18
N GLU A 192 9.54 -11.32 -3.44
CA GLU A 192 9.73 -10.78 -2.10
C GLU A 192 10.52 -9.47 -2.19
N THR A 193 10.12 -8.46 -1.42
CA THR A 193 10.93 -7.25 -1.24
C THR A 193 11.28 -7.13 0.23
N ARG A 194 12.58 -7.15 0.52
CA ARG A 194 13.13 -6.97 1.86
C ARG A 194 13.65 -5.55 2.01
N LEU A 195 13.18 -4.88 3.05
CA LEU A 195 13.65 -3.57 3.45
C LEU A 195 14.44 -3.73 4.75
N ILE A 196 15.75 -3.52 4.67
CA ILE A 196 16.70 -3.74 5.76
C ILE A 196 17.29 -2.41 6.26
N PRO A 197 17.50 -2.27 7.56
CA PRO A 197 18.16 -1.08 8.09
C PRO A 197 19.65 -1.08 7.72
N TRP A 198 20.13 0.07 7.26
CA TRP A 198 21.54 0.37 6.98
C TRP A 198 22.09 1.30 8.06
N PHE A 199 23.10 0.84 8.79
CA PHE A 199 23.67 1.54 9.93
C PHE A 199 25.08 2.10 9.68
N GLU A 200 25.62 1.86 8.49
CA GLU A 200 27.02 2.07 8.16
C GLU A 200 27.20 3.46 7.51
N GLU A 201 27.44 3.53 6.21
CA GLU A 201 27.57 4.78 5.47
C GLU A 201 26.29 5.62 5.52
N ARG A 202 26.46 6.95 5.50
CA ARG A 202 25.32 7.86 5.53
C ARG A 202 24.56 7.75 4.22
N ILE A 203 23.25 7.81 4.32
CA ILE A 203 22.39 8.03 3.15
C ILE A 203 22.10 9.52 3.04
N MET A 204 22.03 9.99 1.81
CA MET A 204 21.74 11.38 1.50
C MET A 204 20.44 11.86 2.14
N HIS A 205 20.55 12.77 3.11
CA HIS A 205 19.42 13.41 3.79
C HIS A 205 19.75 14.87 4.10
N ASN A 206 18.70 15.72 4.21
CA ASN A 206 18.84 17.17 4.27
C ASN A 206 19.87 17.67 5.31
N PRO A 207 19.84 17.24 6.60
CA PRO A 207 20.86 17.61 7.58
C PRO A 207 22.32 17.36 7.14
N THR A 208 22.60 16.26 6.45
CA THR A 208 23.97 15.94 6.04
C THR A 208 24.36 16.69 4.76
N MET A 209 23.40 17.01 3.89
CA MET A 209 23.63 17.83 2.70
C MET A 209 24.09 19.27 3.00
N TYR A 210 23.89 19.75 4.23
CA TYR A 210 24.40 21.06 4.64
C TYR A 210 25.93 21.15 4.54
N ARG A 211 26.67 20.06 4.79
CA ARG A 211 28.13 20.03 4.65
C ARG A 211 28.60 20.12 3.20
N VAL A 212 27.85 19.47 2.30
CA VAL A 212 28.10 19.55 0.84
C VAL A 212 27.84 20.96 0.33
N MET A 213 26.78 21.60 0.81
CA MET A 213 26.46 22.98 0.45
C MET A 213 27.45 24.00 1.02
N GLU A 214 27.93 23.78 2.24
CA GLU A 214 28.97 24.58 2.87
C GLU A 214 30.25 24.60 2.02
N GLU A 215 30.74 23.42 1.61
CA GLU A 215 31.89 23.29 0.69
C GLU A 215 31.69 24.10 -0.60
N LYS A 216 30.52 23.94 -1.23
CA LYS A 216 30.23 24.58 -2.52
C LYS A 216 30.10 26.09 -2.45
N ARG A 217 29.56 26.65 -1.35
CA ARG A 217 29.31 28.10 -1.23
C ARG A 217 30.48 28.85 -0.62
N PHE A 218 31.19 28.24 0.31
CA PHE A 218 32.13 28.96 1.19
C PHE A 218 33.52 28.32 1.23
N GLY A 219 33.75 27.18 0.56
CA GLY A 219 34.98 26.41 0.68
C GLY A 219 35.08 25.67 2.02
N VAL A 220 36.26 25.67 2.64
CA VAL A 220 36.51 24.98 3.92
C VAL A 220 36.91 26.01 4.98
N TRP A 221 35.97 26.57 5.75
CA TRP A 221 36.25 27.40 6.94
C TRP A 221 35.14 27.35 7.99
N THR A 222 35.53 27.66 9.23
CA THR A 222 34.75 27.58 10.45
C THR A 222 33.81 28.79 10.62
N SER A 223 32.52 28.48 10.77
CA SER A 223 31.37 29.35 11.09
C SER A 223 30.74 30.14 9.93
N ILE A 224 29.58 29.64 9.50
CA ILE A 224 28.65 30.33 8.60
C ILE A 224 27.76 31.26 9.46
N PRO A 225 27.54 32.53 9.09
CA PRO A 225 26.55 33.39 9.74
C PRO A 225 25.17 32.73 9.80
N LEU A 226 24.42 32.92 10.89
CA LEU A 226 23.14 32.23 11.10
C LEU A 226 22.15 32.46 9.94
N ASN A 227 22.08 33.67 9.41
CA ASN A 227 21.20 34.00 8.28
C ASN A 227 21.57 33.23 7.01
N ASP A 228 22.86 33.12 6.70
CA ASP A 228 23.35 32.38 5.54
C ASP A 228 23.14 30.87 5.71
N TYR A 229 23.32 30.37 6.94
CA TYR A 229 22.99 28.98 7.28
C TYR A 229 21.50 28.70 7.12
N GLU A 230 20.61 29.59 7.58
CA GLU A 230 19.16 29.44 7.42
C GLU A 230 18.74 29.49 5.95
N ALA A 231 19.30 30.41 5.15
CA ALA A 231 19.08 30.47 3.72
C ALA A 231 19.49 29.15 3.04
N MET A 232 20.69 28.65 3.34
CA MET A 232 21.17 27.35 2.85
C MET A 232 20.23 26.21 3.25
N ARG A 233 19.71 26.20 4.48
CA ARG A 233 18.75 25.18 4.91
C ARG A 233 17.46 25.20 4.10
N GLN A 234 16.97 26.38 3.71
CA GLN A 234 15.79 26.50 2.86
C GLN A 234 16.10 26.04 1.44
N ASP A 235 17.27 26.39 0.91
CA ASP A 235 17.71 25.96 -0.42
C ASP A 235 17.79 24.43 -0.52
N VAL A 236 18.46 23.75 0.42
CA VAL A 236 18.52 22.27 0.46
C VAL A 236 17.12 21.63 0.56
N LYS A 237 16.20 22.27 1.29
CA LYS A 237 14.82 21.78 1.42
C LYS A 237 14.03 21.93 0.12
N ALA A 238 14.31 22.98 -0.65
CA ALA A 238 13.67 23.25 -1.94
C ALA A 238 14.23 22.38 -3.07
N MET A 239 15.49 21.94 -2.97
CA MET A 239 16.13 21.05 -3.94
C MET A 239 15.42 19.70 -4.03
N SER A 240 15.20 19.26 -5.27
CA SER A 240 14.86 17.89 -5.60
C SER A 240 15.98 16.93 -5.19
N PHE A 241 15.65 15.65 -5.07
CA PHE A 241 16.66 14.63 -4.79
C PHE A 241 17.74 14.55 -5.85
N THR A 242 17.38 14.66 -7.14
CA THR A 242 18.35 14.63 -8.24
C THR A 242 19.32 15.80 -8.16
N GLU A 243 18.87 17.01 -7.84
CA GLU A 243 19.76 18.16 -7.64
C GLU A 243 20.72 17.92 -6.47
N ARG A 244 20.22 17.40 -5.34
CA ARG A 244 21.08 17.04 -4.19
C ARG A 244 22.10 15.96 -4.56
N LEU A 245 21.69 14.98 -5.37
CA LEU A 245 22.57 13.91 -5.84
C LEU A 245 23.70 14.45 -6.72
N GLU A 246 23.37 15.28 -7.70
CA GLU A 246 24.37 15.90 -8.58
C GLU A 246 25.30 16.85 -7.80
N LEU A 247 24.79 17.58 -6.82
CA LEU A 247 25.64 18.39 -5.95
C LEU A 247 26.65 17.54 -5.18
N ALA A 248 26.22 16.42 -4.62
CA ALA A 248 27.11 15.51 -3.90
C ALA A 248 28.14 14.84 -4.83
N ARG A 249 27.73 14.44 -6.04
CA ARG A 249 28.65 13.86 -7.05
C ARG A 249 29.75 14.82 -7.47
N ASN A 250 29.45 16.12 -7.46
CA ASN A 250 30.36 17.19 -7.84
C ASN A 250 31.15 17.79 -6.65
N SER A 251 31.10 17.17 -5.47
CA SER A 251 31.74 17.64 -4.23
C SER A 251 32.60 16.53 -3.64
N GLU A 252 33.77 16.89 -3.12
CA GLU A 252 34.65 15.91 -2.48
C GLU A 252 34.01 15.40 -1.19
N ILE A 253 33.43 16.29 -0.37
CA ILE A 253 32.70 15.91 0.84
C ILE A 253 31.48 15.04 0.49
N GLY A 254 30.84 15.27 -0.65
CA GLY A 254 29.73 14.44 -1.12
C GLY A 254 30.14 12.97 -1.30
N TRP A 255 31.27 12.71 -1.97
CA TRP A 255 31.83 11.36 -2.10
C TRP A 255 32.32 10.76 -0.78
N GLN A 256 32.83 11.59 0.14
CA GLN A 256 33.23 11.13 1.47
C GLN A 256 32.02 10.75 2.35
N LEU A 257 30.91 11.49 2.26
CA LEU A 257 29.73 11.29 3.11
C LEU A 257 28.76 10.25 2.53
N PHE A 258 28.58 10.20 1.21
CA PHE A 258 27.57 9.39 0.53
C PHE A 258 28.16 8.53 -0.60
N PRO A 259 29.22 7.73 -0.34
CA PRO A 259 29.94 7.03 -1.40
C PRO A 259 29.06 6.04 -2.18
N LEU A 260 28.07 5.43 -1.52
CA LEU A 260 27.16 4.49 -2.18
C LEU A 260 26.21 5.22 -3.13
N GLU A 261 25.55 6.29 -2.68
CA GLU A 261 24.61 7.07 -3.48
C GLU A 261 25.30 7.74 -4.67
N CYS A 262 26.47 8.35 -4.45
CA CYS A 262 27.20 9.05 -5.51
C CYS A 262 27.55 8.12 -6.68
N GLY A 263 28.00 6.90 -6.39
CA GLY A 263 28.31 5.89 -7.42
C GLY A 263 27.11 5.10 -7.94
N SER A 264 25.95 5.19 -7.29
CA SER A 264 24.74 4.44 -7.67
C SER A 264 24.11 4.99 -8.94
N GLN A 265 23.26 4.19 -9.59
CA GLN A 265 22.50 4.59 -10.78
C GLN A 265 21.01 4.57 -10.53
N LEU A 266 20.27 5.52 -11.11
CA LEU A 266 18.81 5.46 -11.13
C LEU A 266 18.39 4.32 -12.06
N LYS A 267 17.65 3.36 -11.52
CA LYS A 267 17.03 2.26 -12.28
C LYS A 267 15.58 2.09 -11.87
N VAL A 268 14.79 1.53 -12.77
CA VAL A 268 13.36 1.33 -12.55
C VAL A 268 13.13 0.04 -11.76
N VAL A 269 12.43 0.15 -10.63
CA VAL A 269 11.99 -0.98 -9.79
C VAL A 269 10.50 -0.84 -9.51
N SER A 270 9.70 -1.79 -9.98
CA SER A 270 8.23 -1.73 -9.95
C SER A 270 7.68 -0.43 -10.53
N GLY A 271 8.26 0.06 -11.63
CA GLY A 271 7.87 1.33 -12.25
C GLY A 271 8.22 2.60 -11.45
N VAL A 272 9.17 2.52 -10.50
CA VAL A 272 9.69 3.67 -9.73
C VAL A 272 11.18 3.78 -9.97
N GLU A 273 11.67 4.97 -10.32
CA GLU A 273 13.12 5.23 -10.38
C GLU A 273 13.69 5.29 -8.96
N LEU A 274 14.62 4.39 -8.66
CA LEU A 274 15.32 4.30 -7.38
C LEU A 274 16.83 4.22 -7.63
N LEU A 275 17.62 4.74 -6.69
CA LEU A 275 19.06 4.49 -6.71
C LEU A 275 19.33 3.00 -6.47
N CYS A 276 20.12 2.42 -7.36
CA CYS A 276 20.55 1.03 -7.33
C CYS A 276 22.07 0.99 -7.40
N LEU A 277 22.68 0.13 -6.59
CA LEU A 277 24.11 -0.15 -6.69
C LEU A 277 24.45 -0.72 -8.07
N THR A 278 25.61 -0.32 -8.61
CA THR A 278 26.20 -0.97 -9.77
C THR A 278 26.80 -2.32 -9.38
N SER A 279 27.14 -3.17 -10.36
CA SER A 279 27.81 -4.45 -10.09
C SER A 279 29.13 -4.24 -9.36
N GLU A 280 29.93 -3.28 -9.78
CA GLU A 280 31.21 -2.92 -9.15
C GLU A 280 31.01 -2.45 -7.69
N GLN A 281 30.03 -1.57 -7.44
CA GLN A 281 29.74 -1.14 -6.08
C GLN A 281 29.26 -2.28 -5.19
N LEU A 282 28.43 -3.17 -5.73
CA LEU A 282 27.94 -4.33 -5.01
C LEU A 282 29.10 -5.30 -4.69
N GLU A 283 30.01 -5.56 -5.62
CA GLU A 283 31.20 -6.39 -5.38
C GLU A 283 32.07 -5.81 -4.26
N VAL A 284 32.37 -4.51 -4.31
CA VAL A 284 33.12 -3.82 -3.25
C VAL A 284 32.38 -3.90 -1.91
N LEU A 285 31.06 -3.73 -1.92
CA LEU A 285 30.24 -3.82 -0.72
C LEU A 285 30.26 -5.23 -0.11
N LEU A 286 30.11 -6.27 -0.93
CA LEU A 286 30.12 -7.67 -0.50
C LEU A 286 31.50 -8.09 0.02
N ALA A 287 32.59 -7.61 -0.60
CA ALA A 287 33.95 -7.83 -0.11
C ALA A 287 34.17 -7.22 1.29
N LYS A 288 33.63 -6.02 1.53
CA LYS A 288 33.70 -5.34 2.85
C LYS A 288 32.73 -5.92 3.87
N LYS A 289 31.59 -6.45 3.43
CA LYS A 289 30.46 -6.86 4.27
C LYS A 289 29.92 -8.25 3.86
N PRO A 290 30.68 -9.34 4.12
CA PRO A 290 30.31 -10.70 3.67
C PRO A 290 28.95 -11.18 4.18
N TYR A 291 28.51 -10.70 5.34
CA TYR A 291 27.20 -11.06 5.92
C TYR A 291 26.02 -10.74 5.00
N ILE A 292 26.16 -9.76 4.09
CA ILE A 292 25.11 -9.44 3.11
C ILE A 292 24.93 -10.63 2.17
N GLN A 293 26.01 -11.21 1.66
CA GLN A 293 25.97 -12.42 0.84
C GLN A 293 25.40 -13.62 1.61
N GLU A 294 25.73 -13.75 2.89
CA GLU A 294 25.23 -14.85 3.73
C GLU A 294 23.71 -14.78 3.93
N GLN A 295 23.17 -13.57 4.14
CA GLN A 295 21.74 -13.30 4.34
C GLN A 295 20.98 -13.25 3.01
N HIS A 296 21.66 -12.90 1.93
CA HIS A 296 21.13 -12.67 0.59
C HIS A 296 22.00 -13.38 -0.46
N PRO A 297 21.99 -14.72 -0.47
CA PRO A 297 22.86 -15.50 -1.34
C PRO A 297 22.53 -15.24 -2.81
N GLY A 298 23.59 -15.01 -3.60
CA GLY A 298 23.47 -14.75 -5.03
C GLY A 298 22.92 -13.37 -5.37
N ILE A 299 22.95 -12.41 -4.44
CA ILE A 299 22.57 -11.02 -4.73
C ILE A 299 23.41 -10.46 -5.88
N CYS A 300 22.74 -9.87 -6.87
CA CYS A 300 23.37 -9.22 -8.01
C CYS A 300 22.74 -7.84 -8.27
N ALA A 301 23.46 -7.00 -9.00
CA ALA A 301 22.96 -5.68 -9.36
C ALA A 301 21.74 -5.79 -10.30
N ILE A 302 20.79 -4.87 -10.14
CA ILE A 302 19.60 -4.83 -10.98
C ILE A 302 19.98 -4.26 -12.34
N ASN A 303 19.72 -4.97 -13.43
CA ASN A 303 19.93 -4.48 -14.80
C ASN A 303 18.63 -4.08 -15.50
N GLU A 304 17.53 -4.72 -15.15
CA GLU A 304 16.18 -4.50 -15.67
C GLU A 304 15.18 -4.52 -14.51
N ASP A 305 13.98 -3.94 -14.70
CA ASP A 305 12.97 -3.90 -13.64
C ASP A 305 12.64 -5.32 -13.15
N PRO A 306 12.99 -5.69 -11.91
CA PRO A 306 12.86 -7.06 -11.46
C PRO A 306 11.41 -7.45 -11.21
N VAL A 307 10.48 -6.48 -11.18
CA VAL A 307 9.05 -6.67 -10.94
C VAL A 307 8.29 -6.70 -12.26
N PRO A 308 7.65 -7.83 -12.64
CA PRO A 308 6.96 -7.93 -13.91
C PRO A 308 5.80 -6.92 -13.96
N LYS A 309 5.78 -6.12 -15.04
CA LYS A 309 4.60 -5.32 -15.39
C LYS A 309 3.51 -6.30 -15.82
N LEU A 310 2.55 -6.55 -14.95
CA LEU A 310 1.33 -7.24 -15.35
C LEU A 310 0.54 -6.29 -16.26
N LEU A 311 0.55 -6.57 -17.55
CA LEU A 311 -0.34 -5.95 -18.53
C LEU A 311 -1.75 -6.47 -18.20
N PHE A 312 -2.57 -5.63 -17.59
CA PHE A 312 -3.99 -5.89 -17.39
C PHE A 312 -4.82 -4.96 -18.26
#